data_AF-A0A8C5A274-F1
#
_entry.id   AF-A0A8C5A274-F1
#
_cell.length_a   1.000
_cell.length_b   1.000
_cell.length_c   1.000
_cell.angle_alpha   90.00
_cell.angle_beta   90.00
_cell.angle_gamma   90.00
#
_symmetry.space_group_name_H-M   'P 1'
#
loop_
_entity.id
_entity.type
_entity.pdbx_description
1 polymer ?
#
loop_
_entity_poly.entity_id
_entity_poly.type
_entity_poly.pdbx_seq_one_letter_code
_entity_poly.pdbx_strand_id
1 'polypeptide(L)'
;MGVKGLYSLLEGKQIYEGIHFRDSKLVVDGINLAHILYNKADLDQNHGGEYLAFQAEVQAFFKALAICQIKAKVVIDGGSGPSDIKLDQGMDLQRTRVKNIPDALKGEKMGFYALFTTTVFEETLNSMKVPLVRCFGEADGQLAALARDLYCPVLSGDTDLYIYNFRGGVLPLDQFQWDSVKPNGARSYISCKRYTMSRFCNLYKIDHQLLPVFAALAGNDYVNLRDVKWASYVPAGSPTMKFRTASLVGLLSWLGARTDRTTEDTLTAALALIPNISQQARTEMRTEVQNAMLEYRLPSSSLRRSFSEGTVPPLPPEIWSRVPEWVRVSLARGDLGANILDYDILVHRRKFLRIQVEGSDRQSSNLTSRPIRQVMYGLLLGQRGGEVEEWDRVGLELIGVKVQPLVQGAAQTLSLVSPPQADRAVRLQVCLETLGVEEETLKGVRAHLRLPVAVTRYWWRRASPEPTLLKALLMVMVQGEGDTKHLSQPLDGVVAHSFNQWQACLKDASQLNLLLLLFP
;
A
#
# COMPACT_ATOMS: atom_id res chain seq x y z
N MET A 1 -3.27 -8.47 -6.82
CA MET A 1 -2.70 -7.19 -7.26
C MET A 1 -2.09 -7.38 -8.64
N GLY A 2 -2.08 -6.33 -9.45
CA GLY A 2 -1.57 -6.30 -10.82
C GLY A 2 -2.53 -6.77 -11.90
N VAL A 3 -2.00 -7.09 -13.08
CA VAL A 3 -2.73 -7.48 -14.31
C VAL A 3 -3.89 -8.45 -14.03
N LYS A 4 -5.11 -7.92 -14.14
CA LYS A 4 -6.34 -8.60 -13.71
C LYS A 4 -6.53 -9.96 -14.38
N GLY A 5 -6.56 -11.03 -13.58
CA GLY A 5 -6.77 -12.40 -14.06
C GLY A 5 -5.50 -13.12 -14.54
N LEU A 6 -4.34 -12.44 -14.56
CA LEU A 6 -3.06 -13.06 -14.95
C LEU A 6 -2.65 -14.17 -13.99
N TYR A 7 -2.82 -13.97 -12.68
CA TYR A 7 -2.57 -15.03 -11.69
C TYR A 7 -3.33 -16.33 -12.01
N SER A 8 -4.64 -16.25 -12.23
CA SER A 8 -5.48 -17.42 -12.57
C SER A 8 -5.16 -18.04 -13.93
N LEU A 9 -4.62 -17.27 -14.87
CA LEU A 9 -4.15 -17.79 -16.16
C LEU A 9 -2.90 -18.66 -16.00
N LEU A 10 -2.01 -18.27 -15.08
CA LEU A 10 -0.71 -18.91 -14.86
C LEU A 10 -0.77 -20.07 -13.86
N GLU A 11 -1.85 -20.16 -13.09
CA GLU A 11 -2.10 -21.27 -12.17
C GLU A 11 -2.05 -22.62 -12.89
N GLY A 12 -1.32 -23.58 -12.32
CA GLY A 12 -1.14 -24.92 -12.89
C GLY A 12 -0.28 -25.00 -14.16
N LYS A 13 0.22 -23.88 -14.70
CA LYS A 13 1.14 -23.89 -15.85
C LYS A 13 2.57 -24.16 -15.40
N GLN A 14 3.35 -24.87 -16.23
CA GLN A 14 4.81 -25.05 -16.03
C GLN A 14 5.61 -23.79 -16.38
N ILE A 15 5.13 -22.63 -15.94
CA ILE A 15 5.78 -21.33 -16.15
C ILE A 15 6.76 -21.00 -15.02
N TYR A 16 6.56 -21.62 -13.87
CA TYR A 16 7.36 -21.42 -12.68
C TYR A 16 8.44 -22.49 -12.56
N GLU A 17 9.68 -22.06 -12.34
CA GLU A 17 10.83 -22.94 -12.08
C GLU A 17 10.97 -23.18 -10.58
N GLY A 18 11.01 -24.44 -10.14
CA GLY A 18 11.33 -24.76 -8.75
C GLY A 18 12.79 -24.47 -8.42
N ILE A 19 13.04 -23.72 -7.35
CA ILE A 19 14.39 -23.35 -6.90
C ILE A 19 14.57 -23.58 -5.39
N HIS A 20 15.82 -23.78 -4.99
CA HIS A 20 16.25 -23.83 -3.60
C HIS A 20 17.00 -22.54 -3.28
N PHE A 21 16.30 -21.56 -2.72
CA PHE A 21 16.80 -20.21 -2.57
C PHE A 21 17.56 -20.03 -1.26
N ARG A 22 18.83 -19.60 -1.37
CA ARG A 22 19.76 -19.32 -0.26
C ARG A 22 20.95 -18.50 -0.78
N ASP A 23 21.80 -18.01 0.12
CA ASP A 23 23.10 -17.38 -0.20
C ASP A 23 22.99 -16.23 -1.24
N SER A 24 21.88 -15.48 -1.23
CA SER A 24 21.54 -14.52 -2.29
C SER A 24 21.02 -13.19 -1.72
N LYS A 25 21.03 -12.14 -2.56
CA LYS A 25 20.24 -10.93 -2.30
C LYS A 25 18.78 -11.20 -2.67
N LEU A 26 17.87 -10.44 -2.07
CA LEU A 26 16.44 -10.46 -2.38
C LEU A 26 15.88 -9.05 -2.29
N VAL A 27 15.23 -8.58 -3.35
CA VAL A 27 14.39 -7.37 -3.26
C VAL A 27 13.00 -7.82 -2.83
N VAL A 28 12.39 -7.13 -1.88
CA VAL A 28 11.09 -7.52 -1.30
C VAL A 28 10.11 -6.39 -1.48
N ASP A 29 8.96 -6.70 -2.08
CA ASP A 29 7.78 -5.83 -2.07
C ASP A 29 7.16 -5.88 -0.67
N GLY A 30 7.40 -4.82 0.11
CA GLY A 30 7.10 -4.81 1.54
C GLY A 30 5.61 -4.71 1.87
N ILE A 31 4.84 -3.92 1.11
CA ILE A 31 3.39 -3.81 1.34
C ILE A 31 2.70 -5.13 0.98
N ASN A 32 3.08 -5.74 -0.15
CA ASN A 32 2.52 -7.03 -0.53
C ASN A 32 2.90 -8.14 0.47
N LEU A 33 4.16 -8.17 0.95
CA LEU A 33 4.60 -9.09 1.99
C LEU A 33 3.81 -8.89 3.29
N ALA A 34 3.68 -7.65 3.79
CA ALA A 34 2.96 -7.37 5.03
C ALA A 34 1.50 -7.83 4.96
N HIS A 35 0.82 -7.56 3.84
CA HIS A 35 -0.54 -8.05 3.58
C HIS A 35 -0.62 -9.58 3.60
N ILE A 36 0.31 -10.26 2.93
CA ILE A 36 0.30 -11.73 2.85
C ILE A 36 0.61 -12.37 4.19
N LEU A 37 1.61 -11.87 4.94
CA LEU A 37 1.90 -12.36 6.28
C LEU A 37 0.71 -12.19 7.21
N TYR A 38 0.10 -10.99 7.23
CA TYR A 38 -1.05 -10.71 8.09
C TYR A 38 -2.26 -11.59 7.76
N ASN A 39 -2.56 -11.77 6.47
CA ASN A 39 -3.72 -12.53 6.03
C ASN A 39 -3.55 -14.05 6.11
N LYS A 40 -2.31 -14.55 5.99
CA LYS A 40 -2.02 -15.99 6.11
C LYS A 40 -1.83 -16.43 7.54
N ALA A 41 -1.39 -15.54 8.42
CA ALA A 41 -1.36 -15.81 9.83
C ALA A 41 -2.81 -15.93 10.37
N ASP A 42 -3.01 -16.77 11.38
CA ASP A 42 -4.32 -16.98 12.01
C ASP A 42 -4.69 -15.83 12.96
N LEU A 43 -4.43 -14.59 12.53
CA LEU A 43 -4.61 -13.39 13.33
C LEU A 43 -6.03 -12.84 13.23
N ASP A 44 -6.44 -12.14 14.27
CA ASP A 44 -7.70 -11.40 14.27
C ASP A 44 -7.66 -10.21 13.29
N GLN A 45 -8.57 -10.20 12.32
CA GLN A 45 -8.75 -9.15 11.31
C GLN A 45 -9.92 -8.23 11.63
N ASN A 46 -10.78 -8.62 12.58
CA ASN A 46 -12.13 -8.10 12.73
C ASN A 46 -12.29 -7.17 13.95
N HIS A 47 -11.35 -7.19 14.90
CA HIS A 47 -11.44 -6.36 16.11
C HIS A 47 -10.23 -5.44 16.31
N GLY A 48 -9.77 -4.80 15.23
CA GLY A 48 -8.73 -3.77 15.29
C GLY A 48 -7.29 -4.31 15.30
N GLY A 49 -7.10 -5.63 15.16
CA GLY A 49 -5.83 -6.27 14.84
C GLY A 49 -4.95 -6.71 16.01
N GLU A 50 -4.23 -7.83 15.82
CA GLU A 50 -3.28 -8.40 16.79
C GLU A 50 -1.83 -8.02 16.47
N TYR A 51 -1.45 -6.81 16.84
CA TYR A 51 -0.16 -6.23 16.43
C TYR A 51 1.07 -6.94 17.00
N LEU A 52 1.01 -7.43 18.24
CA LEU A 52 2.14 -8.15 18.86
C LEU A 52 2.38 -9.52 18.20
N ALA A 53 1.30 -10.25 17.92
CA ALA A 53 1.39 -11.51 17.19
C ALA A 53 1.86 -11.29 15.75
N PHE A 54 1.37 -10.24 15.09
CA PHE A 54 1.88 -9.86 13.76
C PHE A 54 3.38 -9.50 13.77
N GLN A 55 3.86 -8.78 14.78
CA GLN A 55 5.29 -8.52 14.95
C GLN A 55 6.09 -9.83 15.03
N ALA A 56 5.61 -10.83 15.77
CA ALA A 56 6.25 -12.14 15.86
C ALA A 56 6.33 -12.86 14.50
N GLU A 57 5.26 -12.81 13.70
CA GLU A 57 5.22 -13.36 12.33
C GLU A 57 6.24 -12.69 11.41
N VAL A 58 6.31 -11.35 11.44
CA VAL A 58 7.32 -10.60 10.65
C VAL A 58 8.73 -10.97 11.09
N GLN A 59 8.97 -11.07 12.40
CA GLN A 59 10.27 -11.50 12.90
C GLN A 59 10.64 -12.92 12.45
N ALA A 60 9.71 -13.86 12.49
CA ALA A 60 9.92 -15.23 12.05
C ALA A 60 10.31 -15.28 10.56
N PHE A 61 9.60 -14.54 9.70
CA PHE A 61 9.90 -14.45 8.28
C PHE A 61 11.35 -14.00 8.01
N PHE A 62 11.78 -12.88 8.60
CA PHE A 62 13.14 -12.37 8.36
C PHE A 62 14.24 -13.20 9.04
N LYS A 63 13.94 -13.88 10.15
CA LYS A 63 14.84 -14.89 10.73
C LYS A 63 15.04 -16.08 9.78
N ALA A 64 13.98 -16.55 9.11
CA ALA A 64 14.07 -17.61 8.12
C ALA A 64 14.97 -17.22 6.93
N LEU A 65 14.87 -15.98 6.46
CA LEU A 65 15.79 -15.44 5.45
C LEU A 65 17.25 -15.43 5.94
N ALA A 66 17.49 -14.98 7.17
CA ALA A 66 18.82 -14.90 7.75
C ALA A 66 19.46 -16.30 7.91
N ILE A 67 18.70 -17.30 8.36
CA ILE A 67 19.13 -18.70 8.45
C ILE A 67 19.62 -19.23 7.09
N CYS A 68 18.96 -18.80 6.00
CA CYS A 68 19.32 -19.17 4.63
C CYS A 68 20.36 -18.24 3.98
N GLN A 69 20.99 -17.34 4.75
CA GLN A 69 21.96 -16.34 4.26
C GLN A 69 21.40 -15.44 3.15
N ILE A 70 20.10 -15.14 3.21
CA ILE A 70 19.41 -14.26 2.25
C ILE A 70 19.45 -12.81 2.76
N LYS A 71 20.01 -11.91 1.95
CA LYS A 71 20.12 -10.48 2.26
C LYS A 71 18.97 -9.70 1.63
N ALA A 72 17.90 -9.51 2.40
CA ALA A 72 16.72 -8.77 1.98
C ALA A 72 16.96 -7.26 1.91
N LYS A 73 16.33 -6.61 0.91
CA LYS A 73 16.12 -5.16 0.82
C LYS A 73 14.65 -4.91 0.57
N VAL A 74 13.98 -4.29 1.53
CA VAL A 74 12.52 -4.11 1.51
C VAL A 74 12.18 -2.75 0.93
N VAL A 75 11.32 -2.72 -0.09
CA VAL A 75 10.79 -1.47 -0.65
C VAL A 75 9.32 -1.36 -0.24
N ILE A 76 8.97 -0.24 0.39
CA ILE A 76 7.60 0.10 0.76
C ILE A 76 7.02 1.01 -0.32
N ASP A 77 5.86 0.63 -0.84
CA ASP A 77 5.12 1.42 -1.80
C ASP A 77 4.60 2.73 -1.18
N GLY A 78 4.70 3.83 -1.93
CA GLY A 78 4.15 5.13 -1.59
C GLY A 78 2.66 5.25 -1.88
N GLY A 79 2.11 4.34 -2.70
CA GLY A 79 0.71 4.31 -3.10
C GLY A 79 0.50 4.95 -4.46
N SER A 80 0.12 6.23 -4.49
CA SER A 80 -0.36 6.87 -5.72
C SER A 80 0.75 7.43 -6.61
N GLY A 81 0.58 7.27 -7.91
CA GLY A 81 1.40 7.88 -8.95
C GLY A 81 0.76 9.15 -9.55
N PRO A 82 1.37 9.70 -10.62
CA PRO A 82 0.82 10.83 -11.37
C PRO A 82 -0.42 10.47 -12.18
N SER A 83 -0.65 9.19 -12.48
CA SER A 83 -1.83 8.70 -13.20
C SER A 83 -2.93 8.26 -12.24
N ASP A 84 -4.19 8.43 -12.65
CA ASP A 84 -5.37 7.90 -11.95
C ASP A 84 -5.78 6.51 -12.45
N ILE A 85 -4.92 5.83 -13.21
CA ILE A 85 -5.22 4.53 -13.84
C ILE A 85 -5.61 3.48 -12.79
N LYS A 86 -4.92 3.47 -11.65
CA LYS A 86 -5.19 2.54 -10.54
C LYS A 86 -6.25 3.06 -9.55
N LEU A 87 -6.77 4.28 -9.75
CA LEU A 87 -7.75 4.89 -8.84
C LEU A 87 -9.04 4.08 -8.76
N ASP A 88 -9.62 3.76 -9.93
CA ASP A 88 -10.90 3.04 -10.01
C ASP A 88 -10.80 1.65 -9.35
N GLN A 89 -9.68 0.96 -9.57
CA GLN A 89 -9.41 -0.33 -8.94
C GLN A 89 -9.32 -0.19 -7.41
N GLY A 90 -8.66 0.87 -6.92
CA GLY A 90 -8.60 1.21 -5.51
C GLY A 90 -9.98 1.50 -4.91
N MET A 91 -10.81 2.26 -5.63
CA MET A 91 -12.18 2.58 -5.21
C MET A 91 -13.06 1.34 -5.16
N ASP A 92 -12.99 0.46 -6.16
CA ASP A 92 -13.72 -0.81 -6.18
C ASP A 92 -13.33 -1.71 -5.02
N LEU A 93 -12.03 -1.78 -4.69
CA LEU A 93 -11.56 -2.53 -3.52
C LEU A 93 -12.14 -1.96 -2.21
N GLN A 94 -12.20 -0.63 -2.08
CA GLN A 94 -12.82 0.02 -0.91
C GLN A 94 -14.33 -0.26 -0.85
N ARG A 95 -15.06 -0.18 -1.97
CA ARG A 95 -16.49 -0.53 -2.04
C ARG A 95 -16.72 -1.98 -1.63
N THR A 96 -15.88 -2.91 -2.07
CA THR A 96 -15.95 -4.32 -1.65
C THR A 96 -15.71 -4.46 -0.16
N ARG A 97 -14.71 -3.76 0.42
CA ARG A 97 -14.48 -3.78 1.87
C ARG A 97 -15.68 -3.27 2.65
N VAL A 98 -16.28 -2.16 2.22
CA VAL A 98 -17.49 -1.61 2.87
C VAL A 98 -18.62 -2.65 2.85
N LYS A 99 -18.85 -3.32 1.72
CA LYS A 99 -19.87 -4.37 1.60
C LYS A 99 -19.58 -5.61 2.46
N ASN A 100 -18.32 -5.89 2.76
CA ASN A 100 -17.91 -7.04 3.56
C ASN A 100 -17.97 -6.80 5.08
N ILE A 101 -18.22 -5.57 5.54
CA ILE A 101 -18.31 -5.23 6.97
C ILE A 101 -19.30 -6.14 7.73
N PRO A 102 -20.54 -6.37 7.25
CA PRO A 102 -21.51 -7.17 8.00
C PRO A 102 -21.06 -8.62 8.22
N ASP A 103 -20.35 -9.21 7.28
CA ASP A 103 -19.86 -10.59 7.39
C ASP A 103 -18.62 -10.66 8.29
N ALA A 104 -17.74 -9.65 8.22
CA ALA A 104 -16.62 -9.53 9.16
C ALA A 104 -17.08 -9.38 10.62
N LEU A 105 -18.15 -8.61 10.88
CA LEU A 105 -18.75 -8.49 12.22
C LEU A 105 -19.35 -9.81 12.75
N LYS A 106 -19.71 -10.75 11.86
CA LYS A 106 -20.13 -12.11 12.25
C LYS A 106 -18.95 -13.05 12.53
N GLY A 107 -17.71 -12.55 12.38
CA GLY A 107 -16.49 -13.33 12.56
C GLY A 107 -15.90 -13.91 11.27
N GLU A 108 -16.46 -13.63 10.09
CA GLU A 108 -15.88 -14.12 8.84
C GLU A 108 -14.57 -13.41 8.51
N LYS A 109 -13.59 -14.16 7.98
CA LYS A 109 -12.29 -13.60 7.56
C LYS A 109 -12.39 -12.98 6.18
N MET A 110 -12.72 -11.69 6.13
CA MET A 110 -12.93 -10.95 4.88
C MET A 110 -11.67 -10.25 4.35
N GLY A 111 -10.49 -10.52 4.93
CA GLY A 111 -9.22 -9.94 4.49
C GLY A 111 -9.05 -8.47 4.86
N PHE A 112 -9.64 -8.04 5.99
CA PHE A 112 -9.44 -6.70 6.51
C PHE A 112 -8.00 -6.52 6.99
N TYR A 113 -7.38 -5.43 6.56
CA TYR A 113 -6.01 -5.10 6.92
C TYR A 113 -6.04 -4.01 7.99
N ALA A 114 -5.68 -4.39 9.23
CA ALA A 114 -5.79 -3.53 10.40
C ALA A 114 -4.94 -2.26 10.28
N LEU A 115 -5.36 -1.20 10.98
CA LEU A 115 -4.90 0.17 10.74
C LEU A 115 -3.39 0.35 10.90
N PHE A 116 -2.80 -0.24 11.95
CA PHE A 116 -1.36 -0.09 12.25
C PHE A 116 -0.47 -1.19 11.66
N THR A 117 -1.01 -2.11 10.87
CA THR A 117 -0.24 -3.27 10.37
C THR A 117 1.01 -2.85 9.60
N THR A 118 0.92 -1.86 8.72
CA THR A 118 2.09 -1.33 8.00
C THR A 118 3.09 -0.65 8.92
N THR A 119 2.63 0.10 9.94
CA THR A 119 3.52 0.72 10.93
C THR A 119 4.29 -0.34 11.71
N VAL A 120 3.58 -1.36 12.22
CA VAL A 120 4.18 -2.47 12.98
C VAL A 120 5.19 -3.22 12.12
N PHE A 121 4.89 -3.44 10.84
CA PHE A 121 5.81 -4.06 9.89
C PHE A 121 7.12 -3.27 9.75
N GLU A 122 7.03 -1.95 9.51
CA GLU A 122 8.20 -1.07 9.38
C GLU A 122 9.00 -0.94 10.67
N GLU A 123 8.34 -0.76 11.81
CA GLU A 123 9.00 -0.69 13.12
C GLU A 123 9.70 -2.01 13.46
N THR A 124 9.08 -3.14 13.14
CA THR A 124 9.70 -4.46 13.32
C THR A 124 10.95 -4.61 12.47
N LEU A 125 10.90 -4.25 11.18
CA LEU A 125 12.05 -4.25 10.28
C LEU A 125 13.19 -3.37 10.81
N ASN A 126 12.87 -2.15 11.24
CA ASN A 126 13.82 -1.21 11.81
C ASN A 126 14.47 -1.78 13.08
N SER A 127 13.69 -2.38 13.98
CA SER A 127 14.20 -3.02 15.21
C SER A 127 15.15 -4.18 14.91
N MET A 128 14.86 -4.95 13.85
CA MET A 128 15.69 -6.06 13.37
C MET A 128 16.87 -5.60 12.50
N LYS A 129 16.98 -4.30 12.21
CA LYS A 129 17.97 -3.71 11.29
C LYS A 129 17.91 -4.31 9.89
N VAL A 130 16.72 -4.69 9.43
CA VAL A 130 16.49 -5.10 8.04
C VAL A 130 16.41 -3.84 7.18
N PRO A 131 17.22 -3.70 6.10
CA PRO A 131 17.20 -2.51 5.26
C PRO A 131 15.83 -2.31 4.61
N LEU A 132 15.22 -1.14 4.83
CA LEU A 132 13.94 -0.75 4.24
C LEU A 132 14.02 0.66 3.65
N VAL A 133 13.34 0.88 2.53
CA VAL A 133 13.18 2.20 1.90
C VAL A 133 11.73 2.38 1.45
N ARG A 134 11.14 3.55 1.68
CA ARG A 134 9.78 3.90 1.26
C ARG A 134 9.79 4.84 0.06
N CYS A 135 9.09 4.47 -1.01
CA CYS A 135 8.85 5.32 -2.17
C CYS A 135 7.80 6.40 -1.87
N PHE A 136 7.82 7.50 -2.63
CA PHE A 136 6.79 8.55 -2.56
C PHE A 136 5.61 8.31 -3.50
N GLY A 137 5.77 7.45 -4.50
CA GLY A 137 4.71 6.95 -5.36
C GLY A 137 4.90 5.46 -5.58
N GLU A 138 4.40 4.96 -6.70
CA GLU A 138 4.42 3.54 -7.03
C GLU A 138 5.82 2.91 -7.01
N ALA A 139 5.92 1.73 -6.41
CA ALA A 139 7.19 1.03 -6.24
C ALA A 139 7.51 -0.01 -7.32
N ASP A 140 6.55 -0.47 -8.14
CA ASP A 140 6.73 -1.61 -9.07
C ASP A 140 7.95 -1.46 -9.99
N GLY A 141 8.04 -0.33 -10.69
CA GLY A 141 9.16 -0.04 -11.58
C GLY A 141 10.49 0.08 -10.83
N GLN A 142 10.48 0.65 -9.62
CA GLN A 142 11.68 0.79 -8.79
C GLN A 142 12.14 -0.54 -8.18
N LEU A 143 11.21 -1.41 -7.79
CA LEU A 143 11.47 -2.78 -7.35
C LEU A 143 12.20 -3.56 -8.46
N ALA A 144 11.64 -3.55 -9.67
CA ALA A 144 12.21 -4.25 -10.82
C ALA A 144 13.58 -3.67 -11.24
N ALA A 145 13.72 -2.34 -11.24
CA ALA A 145 14.99 -1.66 -11.53
C ALA A 145 16.07 -1.97 -10.48
N LEU A 146 15.72 -1.96 -9.19
CA LEU A 146 16.64 -2.30 -8.11
C LEU A 146 17.08 -3.76 -8.18
N ALA A 147 16.15 -4.68 -8.48
CA ALA A 147 16.42 -6.10 -8.62
C ALA A 147 17.36 -6.39 -9.81
N ARG A 148 17.17 -5.70 -10.94
CA ARG A 148 18.09 -5.73 -12.09
C ARG A 148 19.50 -5.31 -11.67
N ASP A 149 19.64 -4.16 -11.02
CA ASP A 149 20.94 -3.58 -10.67
C ASP A 149 21.67 -4.41 -9.60
N LEU A 150 20.93 -5.11 -8.74
CA LEU A 150 21.47 -6.00 -7.72
C LEU A 150 21.66 -7.44 -8.18
N TYR A 151 21.26 -7.78 -9.40
CA TYR A 151 21.28 -9.13 -9.98
C TYR A 151 20.57 -10.16 -9.10
N CYS A 152 19.37 -9.84 -8.63
CA CYS A 152 18.61 -10.70 -7.71
C CYS A 152 17.11 -10.69 -8.03
N PRO A 153 16.33 -11.68 -7.54
CA PRO A 153 14.90 -11.70 -7.78
C PRO A 153 14.14 -10.68 -6.90
N VAL A 154 12.89 -10.41 -7.28
CA VAL A 154 11.89 -9.72 -6.44
C VAL A 154 10.97 -10.74 -5.79
N LEU A 155 10.72 -10.64 -4.49
CA LEU A 155 9.66 -11.37 -3.79
C LEU A 155 8.39 -10.52 -3.78
N SER A 156 7.36 -10.95 -4.51
CA SER A 156 6.05 -10.29 -4.55
C SER A 156 4.97 -11.23 -5.09
N GLY A 157 3.72 -11.00 -4.69
CA GLY A 157 2.52 -11.56 -5.30
C GLY A 157 1.87 -10.64 -6.34
N ASP A 158 2.47 -9.48 -6.64
CA ASP A 158 2.00 -8.58 -7.68
C ASP A 158 2.39 -9.09 -9.07
N THR A 159 1.38 -9.23 -9.93
CA THR A 159 1.57 -9.72 -11.29
C THR A 159 2.00 -8.63 -12.27
N ASP A 160 1.97 -7.34 -11.90
CA ASP A 160 2.56 -6.26 -12.72
C ASP A 160 4.08 -6.45 -12.86
N LEU A 161 4.73 -6.97 -11.82
CA LEU A 161 6.16 -7.31 -11.82
C LEU A 161 6.53 -8.38 -12.88
N TYR A 162 5.55 -9.14 -13.39
CA TYR A 162 5.80 -10.18 -14.38
C TYR A 162 6.03 -9.59 -15.79
N ILE A 163 5.61 -8.34 -15.99
CA ILE A 163 5.73 -7.63 -17.26
C ILE A 163 7.12 -7.02 -17.44
N TYR A 164 7.79 -6.66 -16.34
CA TYR A 164 9.11 -6.04 -16.39
C TYR A 164 10.21 -7.01 -16.83
N ASN A 165 11.08 -6.52 -17.73
CA ASN A 165 12.17 -7.33 -18.29
C ASN A 165 13.44 -7.26 -17.43
N PHE A 166 13.54 -8.11 -16.40
CA PHE A 166 14.77 -8.26 -15.62
C PHE A 166 15.11 -9.73 -15.35
N ARG A 167 16.41 -10.06 -15.38
CA ARG A 167 16.90 -11.46 -15.32
C ARG A 167 16.61 -12.18 -14.01
N GLY A 168 16.54 -11.43 -12.90
CA GLY A 168 16.31 -11.99 -11.57
C GLY A 168 14.97 -12.71 -11.45
N GLY A 169 13.95 -12.21 -12.16
CA GLY A 169 12.61 -12.76 -12.12
C GLY A 169 11.89 -12.49 -10.79
N VAL A 170 10.68 -13.04 -10.67
CA VAL A 170 9.81 -12.87 -9.50
C VAL A 170 9.70 -14.17 -8.74
N LEU A 171 9.83 -14.14 -7.42
CA LEU A 171 9.47 -15.21 -6.51
C LEU A 171 8.04 -14.94 -6.03
N PRO A 172 7.05 -15.74 -6.43
CA PRO A 172 5.67 -15.57 -5.98
C PRO A 172 5.58 -15.81 -4.46
N LEU A 173 5.02 -14.84 -3.73
CA LEU A 173 4.91 -14.89 -2.26
C LEU A 173 4.09 -16.09 -1.76
N ASP A 174 3.09 -16.53 -2.52
CA ASP A 174 2.27 -17.69 -2.23
C ASP A 174 3.06 -19.01 -2.31
N GLN A 175 4.14 -19.04 -3.09
CA GLN A 175 4.98 -20.22 -3.34
C GLN A 175 6.34 -20.15 -2.64
N PHE A 176 6.55 -19.17 -1.76
CA PHE A 176 7.78 -18.99 -1.01
C PHE A 176 7.66 -19.63 0.38
N GLN A 177 8.20 -20.85 0.55
CA GLN A 177 8.02 -21.69 1.74
C GLN A 177 8.93 -21.27 2.91
N TRP A 178 8.78 -20.03 3.37
CA TRP A 178 9.62 -19.43 4.41
C TRP A 178 9.40 -20.07 5.81
N ASP A 179 8.21 -20.60 6.06
CA ASP A 179 7.81 -21.30 7.29
C ASP A 179 8.38 -22.73 7.37
N SER A 180 8.88 -23.25 6.26
CA SER A 180 9.32 -24.63 6.07
C SER A 180 10.78 -24.66 5.59
N VAL A 181 11.67 -23.96 6.28
CA VAL A 181 13.10 -23.92 5.95
C VAL A 181 13.69 -25.33 5.98
N LYS A 182 14.33 -25.73 4.88
CA LYS A 182 14.88 -27.08 4.73
C LYS A 182 16.39 -27.08 4.95
N PRO A 183 16.92 -27.99 5.77
CA PRO A 183 18.36 -28.20 5.89
C PRO A 183 18.90 -28.91 4.64
N ASN A 184 20.13 -28.59 4.28
CA ASN A 184 20.93 -29.22 3.22
C ASN A 184 22.40 -29.23 3.64
N GLY A 185 22.78 -30.25 4.40
CA GLY A 185 24.08 -30.32 5.05
C GLY A 185 24.27 -29.18 6.05
N ALA A 186 25.37 -28.45 5.95
CA ALA A 186 25.68 -27.31 6.81
C ALA A 186 24.92 -26.01 6.46
N ARG A 187 24.02 -26.05 5.47
CA ARG A 187 23.31 -24.86 4.97
C ARG A 187 21.81 -25.11 4.92
N SER A 188 21.02 -24.05 5.10
CA SER A 188 19.57 -24.09 4.94
C SER A 188 19.13 -23.38 3.66
N TYR A 189 17.94 -23.72 3.17
CA TYR A 189 17.34 -23.06 2.02
C TYR A 189 15.82 -22.95 2.15
N ILE A 190 15.24 -22.03 1.39
CA ILE A 190 13.79 -21.91 1.21
C ILE A 190 13.43 -22.52 -0.15
N SER A 191 12.55 -23.51 -0.15
CA SER A 191 11.92 -24.00 -1.37
C SER A 191 10.98 -22.92 -1.90
N CYS A 192 11.16 -22.53 -3.16
CA CYS A 192 10.20 -21.64 -3.81
C CYS A 192 10.13 -21.88 -5.30
N LYS A 193 9.28 -21.12 -5.99
CA LYS A 193 9.31 -21.05 -7.44
C LYS A 193 9.73 -19.67 -7.93
N ARG A 194 10.25 -19.64 -9.16
CA ARG A 194 10.70 -18.43 -9.85
C ARG A 194 9.98 -18.30 -11.19
N TYR A 195 9.40 -17.14 -11.41
CA TYR A 195 8.88 -16.68 -12.69
C TYR A 195 9.93 -15.87 -13.43
N THR A 196 10.02 -16.03 -14.75
CA THR A 196 10.75 -15.10 -15.62
C THR A 196 9.91 -14.73 -16.84
N MET A 197 10.02 -13.48 -17.27
CA MET A 197 9.35 -12.95 -18.45
C MET A 197 9.62 -13.82 -19.69
N SER A 198 10.86 -14.28 -19.88
CA SER A 198 11.24 -15.14 -21.02
C SER A 198 10.46 -16.46 -21.05
N ARG A 199 10.15 -17.08 -19.90
CA ARG A 199 9.33 -18.30 -19.86
C ARG A 199 7.90 -18.01 -20.33
N PHE A 200 7.34 -16.86 -19.94
CA PHE A 200 6.03 -16.41 -20.41
C PHE A 200 6.01 -16.18 -21.92
N CYS A 201 6.97 -15.39 -22.45
CA CYS A 201 7.12 -15.16 -23.88
C CYS A 201 7.24 -16.46 -24.67
N ASN A 202 8.05 -17.40 -24.18
CA ASN A 202 8.26 -18.69 -24.84
C ASN A 202 7.00 -19.58 -24.84
N LEU A 203 6.21 -19.52 -23.77
CA LEU A 203 4.97 -20.29 -23.62
C LEU A 203 3.88 -19.77 -24.56
N TYR A 204 3.71 -18.45 -24.63
CA TYR A 204 2.65 -17.81 -25.42
C TYR A 204 3.09 -17.33 -26.80
N LYS A 205 4.36 -17.56 -27.18
CA LYS A 205 4.96 -17.14 -28.46
C LYS A 205 4.77 -15.65 -28.73
N ILE A 206 4.91 -14.84 -27.69
CA ILE A 206 4.82 -13.38 -27.77
C ILE A 206 6.20 -12.74 -27.65
N ASP A 207 6.47 -11.75 -28.49
CA ASP A 207 7.69 -10.96 -28.38
C ASP A 207 7.70 -10.17 -27.06
N HIS A 208 8.84 -10.14 -26.37
CA HIS A 208 9.04 -9.38 -25.14
C HIS A 208 8.63 -7.90 -25.25
N GLN A 209 8.79 -7.27 -26.42
CA GLN A 209 8.42 -5.87 -26.64
C GLN A 209 6.90 -5.65 -26.60
N LEU A 210 6.10 -6.70 -26.81
CA LEU A 210 4.64 -6.63 -26.81
C LEU A 210 4.03 -6.90 -25.42
N LEU A 211 4.83 -7.26 -24.40
CA LEU A 211 4.29 -7.50 -23.07
C LEU A 211 3.68 -6.26 -22.39
N PRO A 212 4.27 -5.06 -22.48
CA PRO A 212 3.59 -3.84 -22.02
C PRO A 212 2.26 -3.61 -22.74
N VAL A 213 2.18 -3.92 -24.04
CA VAL A 213 0.93 -3.83 -24.82
C VAL A 213 -0.09 -4.84 -24.31
N PHE A 214 0.33 -6.09 -24.07
CA PHE A 214 -0.50 -7.11 -23.45
C PHE A 214 -1.05 -6.63 -22.11
N ALA A 215 -0.20 -6.12 -21.22
CA ALA A 215 -0.60 -5.67 -19.89
C ALA A 215 -1.62 -4.52 -19.95
N ALA A 216 -1.34 -3.50 -20.78
CA ALA A 216 -2.24 -2.35 -20.96
C ALA A 216 -3.60 -2.75 -21.56
N LEU A 217 -3.63 -3.63 -22.57
CA LEU A 217 -4.87 -4.12 -23.16
C LEU A 217 -5.61 -5.10 -22.25
N ALA A 218 -4.88 -5.89 -21.46
CA ALA A 218 -5.46 -6.80 -20.48
C ALA A 218 -6.07 -6.06 -19.29
N GLY A 219 -5.56 -4.88 -18.92
CA GLY A 219 -6.02 -4.07 -17.78
C GLY A 219 -7.52 -3.82 -17.74
N ASN A 220 -8.21 -3.78 -18.90
CA ASN A 220 -9.67 -3.58 -19.03
C ASN A 220 -10.22 -2.30 -18.36
N ASP A 221 -9.36 -1.38 -17.90
CA ASP A 221 -9.78 -0.16 -17.21
C ASP A 221 -10.42 0.84 -18.19
N TYR A 222 -10.10 0.76 -19.47
CA TYR A 222 -10.66 1.62 -20.52
C TYR A 222 -12.02 1.13 -21.01
N VAL A 223 -13.05 1.97 -20.87
CA VAL A 223 -14.46 1.62 -21.18
C VAL A 223 -14.61 1.04 -22.60
N ASN A 224 -13.99 1.63 -23.63
CA ASN A 224 -14.17 1.14 -25.02
C ASN A 224 -13.26 -0.07 -25.38
N LEU A 225 -12.22 -0.39 -24.60
CA LEU A 225 -11.44 -1.63 -24.81
C LEU A 225 -12.20 -2.87 -24.31
N ARG A 226 -13.23 -2.69 -23.49
CA ARG A 226 -14.11 -3.78 -23.03
C ARG A 226 -14.94 -4.38 -24.18
N ASP A 227 -15.11 -3.65 -25.28
CA ASP A 227 -15.89 -4.10 -26.44
C ASP A 227 -15.11 -5.03 -27.36
N VAL A 228 -13.77 -5.09 -27.23
CA VAL A 228 -12.97 -6.05 -27.98
C VAL A 228 -13.19 -7.44 -27.41
N LYS A 229 -13.81 -8.31 -28.22
CA LYS A 229 -14.09 -9.70 -27.86
C LYS A 229 -12.85 -10.58 -27.97
N TRP A 230 -11.84 -10.36 -27.14
CA TRP A 230 -10.58 -11.12 -27.17
C TRP A 230 -10.79 -12.64 -27.17
N ALA A 231 -11.82 -13.13 -26.47
CA ALA A 231 -12.18 -14.56 -26.43
C ALA A 231 -12.48 -15.18 -27.81
N SER A 232 -12.79 -14.40 -28.86
CA SER A 232 -12.97 -14.92 -30.22
C SER A 232 -11.67 -15.37 -30.89
N TYR A 233 -10.51 -14.99 -30.33
CA TYR A 233 -9.19 -15.35 -30.85
C TYR A 233 -8.58 -16.56 -30.13
N VAL A 234 -9.36 -17.26 -29.30
CA VAL A 234 -8.89 -18.48 -28.64
C VAL A 234 -8.66 -19.57 -29.70
N PRO A 235 -7.49 -20.23 -29.72
CA PRO A 235 -7.19 -21.27 -30.71
C PRO A 235 -8.20 -22.41 -30.68
N ALA A 236 -8.57 -22.93 -31.86
CA ALA A 236 -9.44 -24.08 -31.99
C ALA A 236 -8.89 -25.29 -31.23
N GLY A 237 -9.77 -26.02 -30.51
CA GLY A 237 -9.38 -27.16 -29.68
C GLY A 237 -8.84 -26.79 -28.29
N SER A 238 -8.84 -25.50 -27.91
CA SER A 238 -8.56 -25.10 -26.53
C SER A 238 -9.61 -25.66 -25.57
N PRO A 239 -9.22 -26.06 -24.34
CA PRO A 239 -10.19 -26.53 -23.34
C PRO A 239 -11.15 -25.40 -22.96
N THR A 240 -12.31 -25.76 -22.44
CA THR A 240 -13.27 -24.79 -21.90
C THR A 240 -12.64 -24.03 -20.72
N MET A 241 -12.79 -22.71 -20.71
CA MET A 241 -12.22 -21.84 -19.68
C MET A 241 -13.24 -20.79 -19.24
N LYS A 242 -13.03 -20.21 -18.04
CA LYS A 242 -13.79 -19.02 -17.61
C LYS A 242 -13.57 -17.88 -18.59
N PHE A 243 -14.58 -17.03 -18.80
CA PHE A 243 -14.55 -15.93 -19.76
C PHE A 243 -13.29 -15.06 -19.65
N ARG A 244 -12.89 -14.68 -18.43
CA ARG A 244 -11.68 -13.86 -18.22
C ARG A 244 -10.41 -14.54 -18.71
N THR A 245 -10.25 -15.83 -18.42
CA THR A 245 -9.10 -16.63 -18.89
C THR A 245 -9.14 -16.77 -20.42
N ALA A 246 -10.32 -17.03 -21.00
CA ALA A 246 -10.49 -17.10 -22.44
C ALA A 246 -10.13 -15.78 -23.14
N SER A 247 -10.54 -14.64 -22.58
CA SER A 247 -10.15 -13.31 -23.08
C SER A 247 -8.65 -13.08 -23.04
N LEU A 248 -7.95 -13.45 -21.95
CA LEU A 248 -6.50 -13.31 -21.88
C LEU A 248 -5.77 -14.24 -22.85
N VAL A 249 -6.20 -15.50 -22.96
CA VAL A 249 -5.63 -16.46 -23.92
C VAL A 249 -5.84 -15.99 -25.36
N GLY A 250 -7.04 -15.49 -25.68
CA GLY A 250 -7.34 -14.95 -26.99
C GLY A 250 -6.52 -13.70 -27.32
N LEU A 251 -6.35 -12.76 -26.37
CA LEU A 251 -5.44 -11.62 -26.53
C LEU A 251 -3.99 -12.06 -26.77
N LEU A 252 -3.48 -13.00 -25.97
CA LEU A 252 -2.12 -13.53 -26.15
C LEU A 252 -1.94 -14.25 -27.49
N SER A 253 -2.96 -15.00 -27.93
CA SER A 253 -2.94 -15.69 -29.22
C SER A 253 -2.99 -14.69 -30.38
N TRP A 254 -3.81 -13.65 -30.27
CA TRP A 254 -3.88 -12.56 -31.24
C TRP A 254 -2.52 -11.84 -31.34
N LEU A 255 -1.91 -11.49 -30.19
CA LEU A 255 -0.59 -10.86 -30.13
C LEU A 255 0.52 -11.77 -30.68
N GLY A 256 0.50 -13.06 -30.36
CA GLY A 256 1.51 -14.03 -30.83
C GLY A 256 1.43 -14.33 -32.33
N ALA A 257 0.27 -14.12 -32.96
CA ALA A 257 0.08 -14.28 -34.40
C ALA A 257 0.53 -13.05 -35.21
N ARG A 258 0.88 -11.95 -34.53
CA ARG A 258 1.29 -10.70 -35.17
C ARG A 258 2.69 -10.78 -35.78
N THR A 259 2.84 -10.20 -36.95
CA THR A 259 4.11 -10.14 -37.70
C THR A 259 4.67 -8.73 -37.84
N ASP A 260 3.88 -7.71 -37.49
CA ASP A 260 4.33 -6.33 -37.39
C ASP A 260 5.37 -6.19 -36.28
N ARG A 261 6.41 -5.41 -36.56
CA ARG A 261 7.64 -5.39 -35.78
C ARG A 261 7.67 -4.32 -34.69
N THR A 262 6.63 -3.49 -34.58
CA THR A 262 6.60 -2.38 -33.63
C THR A 262 5.38 -2.42 -32.73
N THR A 263 5.54 -1.89 -31.50
CA THR A 263 4.44 -1.73 -30.55
C THR A 263 3.34 -0.81 -31.08
N GLU A 264 3.68 0.17 -31.91
CA GLU A 264 2.75 1.16 -32.47
C GLU A 264 1.83 0.55 -33.55
N ASP A 265 2.37 -0.32 -34.40
CA ASP A 265 1.56 -1.05 -35.38
C ASP A 265 0.58 -1.99 -34.69
N THR A 266 1.02 -2.65 -33.62
CA THR A 266 0.18 -3.55 -32.83
C THR A 266 -0.94 -2.80 -32.13
N LEU A 267 -0.63 -1.66 -31.54
CA LEU A 267 -1.64 -0.81 -30.92
C LEU A 267 -2.65 -0.30 -31.95
N THR A 268 -2.17 0.15 -33.12
CA THR A 268 -3.03 0.62 -34.21
C THR A 268 -4.00 -0.47 -34.67
N ALA A 269 -3.53 -1.70 -34.80
CA ALA A 269 -4.39 -2.82 -35.16
C ALA A 269 -5.37 -3.21 -34.03
N ALA A 270 -4.95 -3.15 -32.76
CA ALA A 270 -5.84 -3.43 -31.63
C ALA A 270 -7.00 -2.43 -31.58
N LEU A 271 -6.71 -1.14 -31.78
CA LEU A 271 -7.72 -0.06 -31.81
C LEU A 271 -8.63 -0.13 -33.03
N ALA A 272 -8.20 -0.77 -34.12
CA ALA A 272 -9.04 -1.02 -35.30
C ALA A 272 -10.10 -2.10 -35.06
N LEU A 273 -9.93 -2.95 -34.04
CA LEU A 273 -10.91 -3.97 -33.67
C LEU A 273 -12.13 -3.42 -32.91
N ILE A 274 -12.08 -2.16 -32.46
CA ILE A 274 -13.17 -1.53 -31.72
C ILE A 274 -14.22 -1.01 -32.71
N PRO A 275 -15.46 -1.54 -32.69
CA PRO A 275 -16.51 -1.08 -33.59
C PRO A 275 -16.99 0.33 -33.19
N ASN A 276 -17.38 1.14 -34.18
CA ASN A 276 -18.12 2.39 -33.98
C ASN A 276 -17.46 3.45 -33.07
N ILE A 277 -16.13 3.44 -32.92
CA ILE A 277 -15.40 4.47 -32.18
C ILE A 277 -15.11 5.71 -33.04
N SER A 278 -15.32 6.91 -32.49
CA SER A 278 -14.96 8.17 -33.15
C SER A 278 -13.43 8.32 -33.28
N GLN A 279 -12.97 9.14 -34.23
CA GLN A 279 -11.53 9.37 -34.40
C GLN A 279 -10.90 10.06 -33.18
N GLN A 280 -11.66 10.92 -32.49
CA GLN A 280 -11.24 11.55 -31.25
C GLN A 280 -11.05 10.50 -30.14
N ALA A 281 -12.08 9.68 -29.87
CA ALA A 281 -12.01 8.65 -28.83
C ALA A 281 -10.91 7.62 -29.11
N ARG A 282 -10.62 7.30 -30.38
CA ARG A 282 -9.49 6.45 -30.76
C ARG A 282 -8.13 7.09 -30.42
N THR A 283 -8.01 8.40 -30.57
CA THR A 283 -6.77 9.14 -30.28
C THR A 283 -6.54 9.26 -28.77
N GLU A 284 -7.59 9.56 -28.01
CA GLU A 284 -7.57 9.58 -26.55
C GLU A 284 -7.16 8.21 -26.01
N MET A 285 -7.81 7.15 -26.47
CA MET A 285 -7.48 5.78 -26.07
C MET A 285 -6.07 5.36 -26.46
N ARG A 286 -5.58 5.75 -27.65
CA ARG A 286 -4.18 5.49 -28.02
C ARG A 286 -3.24 6.10 -26.99
N THR A 287 -3.48 7.37 -26.63
CA THR A 287 -2.66 8.10 -25.64
C THR A 287 -2.70 7.41 -24.27
N GLU A 288 -3.89 7.01 -23.83
CA GLU A 288 -4.09 6.30 -22.56
C GLU A 288 -3.35 4.96 -22.51
N VAL A 289 -3.47 4.14 -23.54
CA VAL A 289 -2.79 2.84 -23.63
C VAL A 289 -1.27 3.03 -23.70
N GLN A 290 -0.79 4.01 -24.47
CA GLN A 290 0.62 4.36 -24.51
C GLN A 290 1.14 4.78 -23.12
N ASN A 291 0.37 5.58 -22.38
CA ASN A 291 0.73 5.98 -21.02
C ASN A 291 0.79 4.77 -20.06
N ALA A 292 -0.18 3.86 -20.11
CA ALA A 292 -0.10 2.63 -19.32
C ALA A 292 1.09 1.75 -19.68
N MET A 293 1.47 1.68 -20.97
CA MET A 293 2.68 0.96 -21.39
C MET A 293 3.97 1.58 -20.82
N LEU A 294 3.99 2.90 -20.57
CA LEU A 294 5.15 3.57 -19.97
C LEU A 294 5.39 3.11 -18.52
N GLU A 295 4.34 2.71 -17.80
CA GLU A 295 4.47 2.22 -16.42
C GLU A 295 5.34 0.95 -16.34
N TYR A 296 5.31 0.11 -17.36
CA TYR A 296 6.11 -1.13 -17.43
C TYR A 296 7.52 -0.94 -18.00
N ARG A 297 7.91 0.29 -18.36
CA ARG A 297 9.30 0.57 -18.77
C ARG A 297 10.18 0.61 -17.53
N LEU A 298 11.25 -0.17 -17.54
CA LEU A 298 12.20 -0.18 -16.44
C LEU A 298 12.86 1.19 -16.26
N PRO A 299 12.66 1.86 -15.12
CA PRO A 299 13.32 3.12 -14.86
C PRO A 299 14.81 2.90 -14.53
N SER A 300 15.55 4.01 -14.46
CA SER A 300 16.83 4.03 -13.75
C SER A 300 16.56 3.79 -12.26
N SER A 301 17.34 2.91 -11.62
CA SER A 301 17.16 2.65 -10.19
C SER A 301 17.58 3.88 -9.39
N SER A 302 16.62 4.52 -8.72
CA SER A 302 16.90 5.60 -7.79
C SER A 302 17.18 5.07 -6.38
N LEU A 303 16.67 3.88 -6.06
CA LEU A 303 16.74 3.28 -4.72
C LEU A 303 18.08 2.67 -4.36
N ARG A 304 18.96 2.37 -5.34
CA ARG A 304 20.25 1.74 -5.05
C ARG A 304 21.07 2.58 -4.06
N ARG A 305 21.12 3.90 -4.27
CA ARG A 305 21.80 4.84 -3.37
C ARG A 305 21.12 4.91 -2.00
N SER A 306 19.79 4.84 -1.96
CA SER A 306 19.07 4.78 -0.68
C SER A 306 19.53 3.64 0.22
N PHE A 307 19.78 2.46 -0.34
CA PHE A 307 20.27 1.32 0.43
C PHE A 307 21.77 1.34 0.73
N SER A 308 22.61 1.99 -0.07
CA SER A 308 24.07 2.02 0.15
C SER A 308 24.54 3.23 0.95
N GLU A 309 23.87 4.36 0.81
CA GLU A 309 24.27 5.67 1.35
C GLU A 309 23.27 6.17 2.41
N GLY A 310 22.11 5.52 2.59
CA GLY A 310 21.08 5.95 3.54
C GLY A 310 20.25 7.15 3.07
N THR A 311 20.31 7.49 1.78
CA THR A 311 19.58 8.64 1.22
C THR A 311 18.09 8.33 1.04
N VAL A 312 17.18 9.27 1.34
CA VAL A 312 15.76 9.10 0.98
C VAL A 312 15.58 9.09 -0.55
N PRO A 313 14.62 8.32 -1.09
CA PRO A 313 14.32 8.33 -2.53
C PRO A 313 14.06 9.73 -3.07
N PRO A 314 14.33 9.99 -4.36
CA PRO A 314 14.01 11.28 -4.96
C PRO A 314 12.51 11.51 -4.93
N LEU A 315 12.13 12.74 -4.62
CA LEU A 315 10.73 13.17 -4.69
C LEU A 315 10.27 13.22 -6.16
N PRO A 316 9.04 12.79 -6.46
CA PRO A 316 8.40 13.05 -7.73
C PRO A 316 8.35 14.57 -8.03
N PRO A 317 8.50 15.00 -9.29
CA PRO A 317 8.46 16.42 -9.67
C PRO A 317 7.21 17.17 -9.15
N GLU A 318 6.08 16.47 -9.11
CA GLU A 318 4.78 16.96 -8.66
C GLU A 318 4.77 17.30 -7.17
N ILE A 319 5.48 16.51 -6.36
CA ILE A 319 5.68 16.79 -4.92
C ILE A 319 6.79 17.81 -4.73
N TRP A 320 7.91 17.70 -5.47
CA TRP A 320 9.08 18.55 -5.33
C TRP A 320 8.74 20.05 -5.37
N SER A 321 7.87 20.43 -6.32
CA SER A 321 7.40 21.80 -6.48
C SER A 321 6.46 22.30 -5.37
N ARG A 322 5.89 21.39 -4.57
CA ARG A 322 4.90 21.68 -3.52
C ARG A 322 5.47 21.66 -2.11
N VAL A 323 6.71 21.20 -1.94
CA VAL A 323 7.37 21.13 -0.64
C VAL A 323 8.51 22.15 -0.49
N PRO A 324 8.66 22.77 0.69
CA PRO A 324 9.70 23.76 0.95
C PRO A 324 11.09 23.11 0.99
N GLU A 325 12.13 23.94 0.85
CA GLU A 325 13.52 23.48 0.82
C GLU A 325 13.92 22.68 2.05
N TRP A 326 13.48 23.10 3.26
CA TRP A 326 13.83 22.39 4.48
C TRP A 326 13.32 20.95 4.48
N VAL A 327 12.11 20.68 3.95
CA VAL A 327 11.57 19.32 3.84
C VAL A 327 12.46 18.50 2.91
N ARG A 328 12.84 19.07 1.76
CA ARG A 328 13.72 18.42 0.79
C ARG A 328 15.08 18.10 1.38
N VAL A 329 15.67 19.04 2.13
CA VAL A 329 16.95 18.88 2.82
C VAL A 329 16.86 17.83 3.93
N SER A 330 15.83 17.86 4.77
CA SER A 330 15.63 16.89 5.85
C SER A 330 15.36 15.49 5.32
N LEU A 331 14.59 15.35 4.23
CA LEU A 331 14.45 14.08 3.53
C LEU A 331 15.80 13.62 2.96
N ALA A 332 16.53 14.46 2.25
CA ALA A 332 17.82 14.08 1.69
C ALA A 332 18.83 13.58 2.74
N ARG A 333 18.77 14.12 3.97
CA ARG A 333 19.59 13.70 5.12
C ARG A 333 19.06 12.46 5.85
N GLY A 334 17.82 12.06 5.61
CA GLY A 334 17.14 10.97 6.34
C GLY A 334 16.56 11.38 7.70
N ASP A 335 16.55 12.68 8.02
CA ASP A 335 15.98 13.22 9.26
C ASP A 335 14.45 13.15 9.29
N LEU A 336 13.83 13.03 8.11
CA LEU A 336 12.39 12.99 7.91
C LEU A 336 12.00 11.71 7.15
N GLY A 337 10.93 11.04 7.59
CA GLY A 337 10.39 9.85 6.90
C GLY A 337 9.55 10.22 5.68
N ALA A 338 9.57 9.37 4.64
CA ALA A 338 8.75 9.56 3.44
C ALA A 338 7.24 9.45 3.69
N ASN A 339 6.83 8.84 4.81
CA ASN A 339 5.43 8.69 5.23
C ASN A 339 4.73 10.00 5.62
N ILE A 340 5.47 11.10 5.77
CA ILE A 340 4.91 12.41 6.14
C ILE A 340 4.30 13.13 4.94
N LEU A 341 4.77 12.82 3.73
CA LEU A 341 4.28 13.43 2.48
C LEU A 341 3.36 12.45 1.76
N ASP A 342 2.05 12.62 1.93
CA ASP A 342 1.06 11.85 1.21
C ASP A 342 0.83 12.44 -0.19
N TYR A 343 1.14 11.66 -1.23
CA TYR A 343 1.02 12.08 -2.63
C TYR A 343 -0.41 12.51 -2.97
N ASP A 344 -1.43 11.75 -2.55
CA ASP A 344 -2.82 12.04 -2.88
C ASP A 344 -3.30 13.35 -2.24
N ILE A 345 -2.85 13.66 -1.02
CA ILE A 345 -3.19 14.91 -0.36
C ILE A 345 -2.50 16.08 -1.06
N LEU A 346 -1.18 15.95 -1.28
CA LEU A 346 -0.36 17.05 -1.79
C LEU A 346 -0.64 17.35 -3.26
N VAL A 347 -0.91 16.34 -4.08
CA VAL A 347 -1.09 16.48 -5.54
C VAL A 347 -2.57 16.49 -5.92
N HIS A 348 -3.31 15.45 -5.51
CA HIS A 348 -4.68 15.17 -5.99
C HIS A 348 -5.79 15.74 -5.12
N ARG A 349 -5.48 16.31 -3.95
CA ARG A 349 -6.46 16.84 -2.97
C ARG A 349 -7.50 15.81 -2.54
N ARG A 350 -7.07 14.57 -2.33
CA ARG A 350 -7.95 13.49 -1.87
C ARG A 350 -7.30 12.65 -0.78
N LYS A 351 -8.13 11.94 0.00
CA LYS A 351 -7.67 10.98 0.99
C LYS A 351 -8.63 9.80 1.10
N PHE A 352 -8.14 8.60 0.81
CA PHE A 352 -8.87 7.36 1.09
C PHE A 352 -8.66 6.96 2.55
N LEU A 353 -9.75 6.98 3.33
CA LEU A 353 -9.72 6.52 4.71
C LEU A 353 -9.75 4.99 4.76
N ARG A 354 -9.15 4.42 5.82
CA ARG A 354 -9.12 2.97 5.99
C ARG A 354 -10.51 2.54 6.46
N ILE A 355 -11.15 1.66 5.70
CA ILE A 355 -12.39 1.01 6.12
C ILE A 355 -12.04 -0.02 7.21
N GLN A 356 -12.64 0.13 8.38
CA GLN A 356 -12.44 -0.72 9.55
C GLN A 356 -13.66 -1.63 9.74
N VAL A 357 -13.53 -2.70 10.53
CA VAL A 357 -14.64 -3.60 10.87
C VAL A 357 -15.40 -3.02 12.05
N GLU A 358 -16.58 -2.46 11.79
CA GLU A 358 -17.38 -1.70 12.76
C GLU A 358 -18.85 -1.62 12.36
N GLY A 359 -19.75 -1.28 13.30
CA GLY A 359 -21.19 -1.17 13.04
C GLY A 359 -21.52 -0.21 11.90
N SER A 360 -22.11 -0.73 10.81
CA SER A 360 -22.49 0.06 9.63
C SER A 360 -23.70 0.97 9.88
N ASP A 361 -24.50 0.68 10.91
CA ASP A 361 -25.59 1.51 11.42
C ASP A 361 -25.09 2.82 12.05
N ARG A 362 -23.82 2.85 12.46
CA ARG A 362 -23.17 4.01 13.08
C ARG A 362 -22.35 4.80 12.05
N GLN A 363 -22.09 6.03 12.42
CA GLN A 363 -21.08 6.87 11.77
C GLN A 363 -19.72 6.17 11.72
N SER A 364 -18.92 6.42 10.68
CA SER A 364 -17.56 5.88 10.54
C SER A 364 -16.68 6.25 11.72
N SER A 365 -15.86 5.31 12.22
CA SER A 365 -14.87 5.60 13.27
C SER A 365 -13.85 6.66 12.85
N ASN A 366 -13.57 6.79 11.55
CA ASN A 366 -12.65 7.80 11.04
C ASN A 366 -13.16 9.24 11.24
N LEU A 367 -14.45 9.43 11.52
CA LEU A 367 -15.02 10.74 11.78
C LEU A 367 -14.52 11.34 13.09
N THR A 368 -14.25 10.51 14.11
CA THR A 368 -13.76 10.97 15.40
C THR A 368 -12.41 11.67 15.28
N SER A 369 -11.55 11.25 14.33
CA SER A 369 -10.24 11.86 14.08
C SER A 369 -10.22 12.92 12.98
N ARG A 370 -11.37 13.22 12.33
CA ARG A 370 -11.44 14.24 11.27
C ARG A 370 -10.89 15.60 11.71
N PRO A 371 -11.20 16.15 12.91
CA PRO A 371 -10.66 17.44 13.30
C PRO A 371 -9.12 17.47 13.35
N ILE A 372 -8.48 16.35 13.70
CA ILE A 372 -7.02 16.20 13.67
C ILE A 372 -6.52 16.30 12.22
N ARG A 373 -7.17 15.58 11.29
CA ARG A 373 -6.84 15.64 9.86
C ARG A 373 -7.07 17.01 9.25
N GLN A 374 -8.09 17.75 9.68
CA GLN A 374 -8.31 19.12 9.19
C GLN A 374 -7.13 20.04 9.53
N VAL A 375 -6.56 19.93 10.74
CA VAL A 375 -5.34 20.65 11.11
C VAL A 375 -4.16 20.17 10.27
N MET A 376 -4.01 18.86 10.07
CA MET A 376 -2.96 18.32 9.19
C MET A 376 -3.07 18.85 7.76
N TYR A 377 -4.26 18.89 7.16
CA TYR A 377 -4.47 19.47 5.83
C TYR A 377 -4.13 20.97 5.84
N GLY A 378 -4.47 21.69 6.90
CA GLY A 378 -4.12 23.10 7.08
C GLY A 378 -2.61 23.32 7.08
N LEU A 379 -1.86 22.45 7.77
CA LEU A 379 -0.41 22.47 7.79
C LEU A 379 0.17 22.09 6.42
N LEU A 380 -0.29 20.99 5.82
CA LEU A 380 0.26 20.46 4.56
C LEU A 380 0.00 21.38 3.37
N LEU A 381 -1.21 21.97 3.30
CA LEU A 381 -1.69 22.69 2.12
C LEU A 381 -1.72 24.21 2.28
N GLY A 382 -1.67 24.70 3.52
CA GLY A 382 -1.82 26.11 3.85
C GLY A 382 -3.26 26.64 3.67
N GLN A 383 -3.47 27.90 4.04
CA GLN A 383 -4.80 28.54 4.01
C GLN A 383 -5.42 28.64 2.60
N ARG A 384 -4.60 28.62 1.55
CA ARG A 384 -5.04 28.66 0.14
C ARG A 384 -5.04 27.28 -0.51
N GLY A 385 -4.86 26.22 0.28
CA GLY A 385 -4.68 24.85 -0.18
C GLY A 385 -5.92 24.22 -0.84
N GLY A 386 -7.11 24.75 -0.53
CA GLY A 386 -8.40 24.20 -0.95
C GLY A 386 -8.86 23.02 -0.09
N GLU A 387 -10.06 22.52 -0.39
CA GLU A 387 -10.65 21.35 0.27
C GLU A 387 -9.91 20.06 -0.09
N VAL A 388 -9.94 19.09 0.83
CA VAL A 388 -9.52 17.71 0.59
C VAL A 388 -10.75 16.81 0.52
N GLU A 389 -10.86 15.99 -0.52
CA GLU A 389 -11.92 15.01 -0.64
C GLU A 389 -11.59 13.73 0.13
N GLU A 390 -12.28 13.51 1.25
CA GLU A 390 -12.15 12.28 2.02
C GLU A 390 -13.13 11.22 1.50
N TRP A 391 -12.62 10.05 1.12
CA TRP A 391 -13.42 8.90 0.76
C TRP A 391 -13.55 7.96 1.96
N ASP A 392 -14.77 7.76 2.43
CA ASP A 392 -15.10 6.94 3.59
C ASP A 392 -16.48 6.29 3.45
N ARG A 393 -16.84 5.41 4.38
CA ARG A 393 -18.18 4.81 4.38
C ARG A 393 -19.25 5.75 4.93
N VAL A 394 -20.44 5.69 4.33
CA VAL A 394 -21.71 6.11 4.92
C VAL A 394 -22.66 4.93 4.80
N GLY A 395 -23.00 4.32 5.93
CA GLY A 395 -23.66 3.01 5.90
C GLY A 395 -22.77 1.96 5.21
N LEU A 396 -23.30 1.34 4.16
CA LEU A 396 -22.61 0.38 3.30
C LEU A 396 -22.21 0.94 1.93
N GLU A 397 -22.14 2.26 1.81
CA GLU A 397 -21.71 2.95 0.59
C GLU A 397 -20.40 3.70 0.82
N LEU A 398 -19.56 3.76 -0.22
CA LEU A 398 -18.33 4.57 -0.23
C LEU A 398 -18.65 5.95 -0.80
N ILE A 399 -18.45 7.01 -0.01
CA ILE A 399 -18.83 8.38 -0.37
C ILE A 399 -17.62 9.31 -0.21
N GLY A 400 -17.44 10.21 -1.19
CA GLY A 400 -16.48 11.31 -1.13
C GLY A 400 -17.11 12.53 -0.44
N VAL A 401 -16.43 13.08 0.57
CA VAL A 401 -16.86 14.25 1.32
C VAL A 401 -15.78 15.31 1.26
N LYS A 402 -16.12 16.54 0.86
CA LYS A 402 -15.20 17.67 0.89
C LYS A 402 -14.97 18.13 2.33
N VAL A 403 -13.71 18.16 2.74
CA VAL A 403 -13.28 18.52 4.08
C VAL A 403 -12.40 19.75 4.01
N GLN A 404 -12.81 20.79 4.74
CA GLN A 404 -12.09 22.05 4.83
C GLN A 404 -10.89 21.93 5.77
N PRO A 405 -9.69 22.36 5.35
CA PRO A 405 -8.55 22.53 6.25
C PRO A 405 -8.90 23.45 7.42
N LEU A 406 -8.41 23.11 8.62
CA LEU A 406 -8.60 23.94 9.82
C LEU A 406 -7.29 24.64 10.16
N VAL A 407 -7.29 25.96 10.06
CA VAL A 407 -6.14 26.82 10.39
C VAL A 407 -6.60 27.83 11.44
N GLN A 408 -6.61 27.42 12.70
CA GLN A 408 -7.04 28.21 13.86
C GLN A 408 -5.99 28.19 14.97
N GLY A 409 -6.04 29.16 15.89
CA GLY A 409 -5.13 29.23 17.04
C GLY A 409 -3.66 29.28 16.62
N ALA A 410 -2.80 28.55 17.32
CA ALA A 410 -1.37 28.50 17.01
C ALA A 410 -1.10 27.96 15.59
N ALA A 411 -2.02 27.17 15.01
CA ALA A 411 -1.85 26.61 13.67
C ALA A 411 -1.89 27.69 12.58
N GLN A 412 -2.44 28.88 12.84
CA GLN A 412 -2.38 30.01 11.90
C GLN A 412 -0.96 30.50 11.62
N THR A 413 -0.05 30.26 12.56
CA THR A 413 1.35 30.66 12.46
C THR A 413 2.21 29.60 11.76
N LEU A 414 1.65 28.40 11.52
CA LEU A 414 2.35 27.28 10.92
C LEU A 414 1.76 26.90 9.56
N SER A 415 2.64 26.65 8.62
CA SER A 415 2.36 25.92 7.38
C SER A 415 3.47 24.90 7.17
N LEU A 416 3.41 24.07 6.13
CA LEU A 416 4.48 23.13 5.76
C LEU A 416 5.84 23.83 5.66
N VAL A 417 5.87 25.14 5.38
CA VAL A 417 7.08 25.96 5.22
C VAL A 417 7.77 26.29 6.56
N SER A 418 7.02 26.37 7.65
CA SER A 418 7.49 26.94 8.92
C SER A 418 7.94 25.99 10.05
N PRO A 419 7.71 24.64 10.06
CA PRO A 419 7.90 23.85 11.28
C PRO A 419 9.33 23.86 11.86
N PRO A 420 10.43 23.78 11.09
CA PRO A 420 11.77 23.82 11.69
C PRO A 420 12.17 25.18 12.25
N GLN A 421 11.55 26.25 11.75
CA GLN A 421 11.83 27.62 12.14
C GLN A 421 10.95 28.06 13.32
N ALA A 422 9.81 27.40 13.51
CA ALA A 422 8.93 27.63 14.63
C ALA A 422 9.48 27.01 15.91
N ASP A 423 9.39 27.77 17.00
CA ASP A 423 9.72 27.30 18.33
C ASP A 423 8.98 25.99 18.62
N ARG A 424 9.69 25.04 19.24
CA ARG A 424 9.12 23.77 19.70
C ARG A 424 7.88 24.02 20.57
N ALA A 425 7.87 25.10 21.36
CA ALA A 425 6.70 25.49 22.17
C ALA A 425 5.45 25.74 21.31
N VAL A 426 5.58 26.48 20.20
CA VAL A 426 4.47 26.75 19.27
C VAL A 426 4.00 25.45 18.61
N ARG A 427 4.93 24.61 18.18
CA ARG A 427 4.60 23.31 17.58
C ARG A 427 3.85 22.42 18.57
N LEU A 428 4.30 22.36 19.82
CA LEU A 428 3.67 21.58 20.87
C LEU A 428 2.26 22.11 21.17
N GLN A 429 2.13 23.44 21.23
CA GLN A 429 0.86 24.11 21.40
C GLN A 429 -0.14 23.74 20.30
N VAL A 430 0.27 23.70 19.02
CA VAL A 430 -0.62 23.24 17.92
C VAL A 430 -1.11 21.82 18.15
N CYS A 431 -0.23 20.89 18.53
CA CYS A 431 -0.61 19.51 18.81
C CYS A 431 -1.60 19.42 19.98
N LEU A 432 -1.31 20.11 21.08
CA LEU A 432 -2.11 20.12 22.30
C LEU A 432 -3.48 20.82 22.12
N GLU A 433 -3.52 21.95 21.42
CA GLU A 433 -4.77 22.64 21.04
C GLU A 433 -5.65 21.73 20.16
N THR A 434 -5.06 21.04 19.18
CA THR A 434 -5.78 20.10 18.32
C THR A 434 -6.41 18.96 19.11
N LEU A 435 -5.70 18.44 20.12
CA LEU A 435 -6.17 17.39 21.01
C LEU A 435 -7.04 17.93 22.17
N GLY A 436 -7.15 19.25 22.33
CA GLY A 436 -7.88 19.89 23.43
C GLY A 436 -7.31 19.52 24.81
N VAL A 437 -6.00 19.36 24.92
CA VAL A 437 -5.27 18.94 26.13
C VAL A 437 -4.34 20.05 26.58
N GLU A 438 -4.37 20.40 27.87
CA GLU A 438 -3.42 21.35 28.45
C GLU A 438 -2.12 20.64 28.82
N GLU A 439 -0.97 21.30 28.63
CA GLU A 439 0.34 20.69 28.91
C GLU A 439 0.49 20.24 30.36
N GLU A 440 -0.02 21.02 31.33
CA GLU A 440 0.02 20.68 32.76
C GLU A 440 -0.65 19.33 33.06
N THR A 441 -1.62 18.90 32.23
CA THR A 441 -2.32 17.63 32.42
C THR A 441 -1.49 16.42 32.03
N LEU A 442 -0.37 16.64 31.34
CA LEU A 442 0.62 15.61 30.97
C LEU A 442 1.83 15.62 31.94
N LYS A 443 1.81 16.47 32.97
CA LYS A 443 2.86 16.53 33.99
C LYS A 443 2.93 15.21 34.75
N GLY A 444 4.14 14.66 34.86
CA GLY A 444 4.37 13.33 35.47
C GLY A 444 4.13 12.14 34.52
N VAL A 445 3.54 12.35 33.34
CA VAL A 445 3.43 11.29 32.32
C VAL A 445 4.79 11.11 31.64
N ARG A 446 5.25 9.84 31.56
CA ARG A 446 6.49 9.47 30.86
C ARG A 446 6.44 9.97 29.41
N ALA A 447 7.56 10.44 28.89
CA ALA A 447 7.62 11.12 27.58
C ALA A 447 6.94 10.32 26.44
N HIS A 448 7.23 9.01 26.34
CA HIS A 448 6.65 8.13 25.31
C HIS A 448 5.14 7.87 25.48
N LEU A 449 4.55 8.13 26.65
CA LEU A 449 3.11 7.97 26.90
C LEU A 449 2.33 9.28 26.74
N ARG A 450 3.00 10.44 26.60
CA ARG A 450 2.32 11.73 26.55
C ARG A 450 1.33 11.83 25.39
N LEU A 451 1.74 11.42 24.19
CA LEU A 451 0.86 11.43 23.01
C LEU A 451 -0.29 10.42 23.15
N PRO A 452 -0.06 9.13 23.48
CA PRO A 452 -1.15 8.18 23.74
C PRO A 452 -2.16 8.65 24.79
N VAL A 453 -1.69 9.26 25.88
CA VAL A 453 -2.57 9.81 26.94
C VAL A 453 -3.38 11.00 26.43
N ALA A 454 -2.75 11.93 25.71
CA ALA A 454 -3.43 13.08 25.12
C ALA A 454 -4.51 12.65 24.11
N VAL A 455 -4.18 11.68 23.24
CA VAL A 455 -5.12 11.08 22.29
C VAL A 455 -6.28 10.40 23.00
N THR A 456 -6.00 9.65 24.06
CA THR A 456 -7.05 8.94 24.82
C THR A 456 -8.03 9.92 25.45
N ARG A 457 -7.53 11.06 25.96
CA ARG A 457 -8.37 12.14 26.48
C ARG A 457 -9.20 12.83 25.37
N TYR A 458 -8.58 13.07 24.21
CA TYR A 458 -9.29 13.61 23.05
C TYR A 458 -10.43 12.69 22.61
N TRP A 459 -10.11 11.42 22.41
CA TRP A 459 -11.06 10.37 22.01
C TRP A 459 -12.20 10.26 23.02
N TRP A 460 -11.91 10.21 24.33
CA TRP A 460 -12.95 10.14 25.37
C TRP A 460 -13.99 11.26 25.28
N ARG A 461 -13.57 12.48 24.88
CA ARG A 461 -14.45 13.65 24.75
C ARG A 461 -15.21 13.71 23.41
N ARG A 462 -14.73 13.03 22.38
CA ARG A 462 -15.20 13.14 20.99
C ARG A 462 -15.86 11.89 20.45
N ALA A 463 -15.61 10.75 21.07
CA ALA A 463 -16.17 9.47 20.69
C ALA A 463 -17.69 9.49 20.80
N SER A 464 -18.33 8.85 19.83
CA SER A 464 -19.76 8.62 19.81
C SER A 464 -19.99 7.20 19.31
N PRO A 465 -20.57 6.29 20.12
CA PRO A 465 -21.10 6.51 21.46
C PRO A 465 -19.99 6.75 22.50
N GLU A 466 -20.37 7.13 23.73
CA GLU A 466 -19.42 7.26 24.84
C GLU A 466 -18.65 5.95 25.05
N PRO A 467 -17.30 5.99 25.20
CA PRO A 467 -16.53 4.77 25.30
C PRO A 467 -16.76 4.02 26.62
N THR A 468 -16.81 2.69 26.56
CA THR A 468 -16.91 1.83 27.76
C THR A 468 -15.57 1.21 28.15
N LEU A 469 -14.53 1.37 27.33
CA LEU A 469 -13.26 0.63 27.39
C LEU A 469 -12.08 1.38 28.04
N LEU A 470 -12.30 2.60 28.54
CA LEU A 470 -11.20 3.46 29.01
C LEU A 470 -10.31 2.77 30.05
N LYS A 471 -10.91 2.07 31.01
CA LYS A 471 -10.15 1.35 32.05
C LYS A 471 -9.25 0.27 31.44
N ALA A 472 -9.75 -0.50 30.46
CA ALA A 472 -8.98 -1.56 29.82
C ALA A 472 -7.80 -0.98 29.02
N LEU A 473 -8.04 0.07 28.22
CA LEU A 473 -6.99 0.77 27.47
C LEU A 473 -5.89 1.32 28.39
N LEU A 474 -6.27 1.99 29.48
CA LEU A 474 -5.31 2.52 30.45
C LEU A 474 -4.51 1.41 31.14
N MET A 475 -5.12 0.26 31.47
CA MET A 475 -4.38 -0.87 32.03
C MET A 475 -3.34 -1.41 31.06
N VAL A 476 -3.68 -1.58 29.78
CA VAL A 476 -2.72 -2.01 28.73
C VAL A 476 -1.56 -1.02 28.60
N MET A 477 -1.83 0.29 28.61
CA MET A 477 -0.78 1.31 28.53
C MET A 477 0.18 1.31 29.74
N VAL A 478 -0.32 0.99 30.94
CA VAL A 478 0.46 1.07 32.19
C VAL A 478 1.20 -0.23 32.49
N GLN A 479 0.53 -1.38 32.30
CA GLN A 479 1.09 -2.69 32.64
C GLN A 479 1.97 -3.27 31.52
N GLY A 480 1.86 -2.74 30.30
CA GLY A 480 2.47 -3.38 29.14
C GLY A 480 1.73 -4.69 28.82
N GLU A 481 2.48 -5.73 28.48
CA GLU A 481 1.95 -7.07 28.22
C GLU A 481 1.14 -7.59 29.42
N GLY A 482 -0.17 -7.63 29.27
CA GLY A 482 -1.02 -8.49 30.07
C GLY A 482 -0.99 -9.89 29.47
N ASP A 483 -0.94 -10.91 30.31
CA ASP A 483 -1.05 -12.32 29.93
C ASP A 483 -2.46 -12.57 29.34
N THR A 484 -2.65 -12.22 28.07
CA THR A 484 -3.93 -12.35 27.38
C THR A 484 -4.07 -13.79 26.93
N LYS A 485 -4.60 -14.63 27.83
CA LYS A 485 -5.32 -15.83 27.39
C LYS A 485 -6.30 -15.37 26.30
N HIS A 486 -6.21 -15.95 25.10
CA HIS A 486 -7.10 -15.65 23.98
C HIS A 486 -8.52 -15.46 24.50
N LEU A 487 -9.05 -14.24 24.35
CA LEU A 487 -10.46 -13.98 24.61
C LEU A 487 -11.22 -14.81 23.59
N SER A 488 -11.76 -15.94 24.03
CA SER A 488 -12.46 -16.92 23.18
C SER A 488 -13.84 -16.45 22.71
N GLN A 489 -14.21 -15.20 23.00
CA GLN A 489 -15.49 -14.60 22.63
C GLN A 489 -15.24 -13.38 21.74
N PRO A 490 -15.98 -13.24 20.62
CA PRO A 490 -15.91 -12.05 19.76
C PRO A 490 -16.15 -10.79 20.58
N LEU A 491 -15.35 -9.75 20.35
CA LEU A 491 -15.63 -8.44 20.92
C LEU A 491 -16.94 -7.93 20.32
N ASP A 492 -17.85 -7.43 21.15
CA ASP A 492 -19.10 -6.80 20.69
C ASP A 492 -18.78 -5.72 19.63
N GLY A 493 -19.61 -5.59 18.59
CA GLY A 493 -19.47 -4.58 17.56
C GLY A 493 -19.40 -3.14 18.12
N VAL A 494 -19.98 -2.89 19.29
CA VAL A 494 -19.83 -1.62 20.02
C VAL A 494 -18.39 -1.40 20.51
N VAL A 495 -17.77 -2.46 21.05
CA VAL A 495 -16.41 -2.46 21.57
C VAL A 495 -15.40 -2.30 20.42
N ALA A 496 -15.58 -3.05 19.33
CA ALA A 496 -14.78 -2.93 18.12
C ALA A 496 -14.86 -1.51 17.53
N HIS A 497 -16.06 -0.93 17.44
CA HIS A 497 -16.24 0.43 16.94
C HIS A 497 -15.52 1.48 17.82
N SER A 498 -15.68 1.39 19.14
CA SER A 498 -15.03 2.29 20.09
C SER A 498 -13.50 2.21 20.00
N PHE A 499 -12.95 0.99 19.88
CA PHE A 499 -11.51 0.78 19.70
C PHE A 499 -11.01 1.32 18.35
N ASN A 500 -11.74 1.10 17.25
CA ASN A 500 -11.42 1.64 15.94
C ASN A 500 -11.40 3.18 15.90
N GLN A 501 -12.29 3.84 16.66
CA GLN A 501 -12.25 5.30 16.84
C GLN A 501 -10.97 5.75 17.54
N TRP A 502 -10.58 5.06 18.61
CA TRP A 502 -9.34 5.36 19.32
C TRP A 502 -8.11 5.15 18.43
N GLN A 503 -8.06 4.05 17.68
CA GLN A 503 -6.99 3.76 16.72
C GLN A 503 -6.88 4.82 15.63
N ALA A 504 -8.02 5.27 15.07
CA ALA A 504 -8.05 6.34 14.08
C ALA A 504 -7.50 7.66 14.65
N CYS A 505 -7.88 8.02 15.89
CA CYS A 505 -7.34 9.19 16.59
C CYS A 505 -5.84 9.07 16.84
N LEU A 506 -5.37 7.90 17.30
CA LEU A 506 -3.95 7.67 17.57
C LEU A 506 -3.13 7.75 16.29
N LYS A 507 -3.59 7.15 15.19
CA LYS A 507 -2.90 7.19 13.91
C LYS A 507 -2.75 8.62 13.41
N ASP A 508 -3.86 9.34 13.31
CA ASP A 508 -3.85 10.69 12.74
C ASP A 508 -3.11 11.68 13.66
N ALA A 509 -3.20 11.52 14.98
CA ALA A 509 -2.40 12.30 15.93
C ALA A 509 -0.90 11.99 15.85
N SER A 510 -0.53 10.73 15.61
CA SER A 510 0.87 10.33 15.40
C SER A 510 1.44 10.95 14.13
N GLN A 511 0.64 11.00 13.05
CA GLN A 511 1.03 11.68 11.82
C GLN A 511 1.17 13.20 12.02
N LEU A 512 0.25 13.83 12.75
CA LEU A 512 0.36 15.24 13.13
C LEU A 512 1.61 15.50 13.98
N ASN A 513 1.90 14.63 14.96
CA ASN A 513 3.09 14.71 15.80
C ASN A 513 4.38 14.63 14.98
N LEU A 514 4.44 13.73 14.00
CA LEU A 514 5.56 13.62 13.06
C LEU A 514 5.71 14.87 12.20
N LEU A 515 4.60 15.41 11.67
CA LEU A 515 4.61 16.65 10.88
C LEU A 515 5.10 17.86 11.70
N LEU A 516 4.82 17.87 13.00
CA LEU A 516 5.25 18.91 13.95
C LEU A 516 6.61 18.63 14.60
N LEU A 517 7.27 17.49 14.32
CA LEU A 517 8.61 17.14 14.84
C LEU A 517 8.70 17.23 16.39
N LEU A 518 7.74 16.66 17.12
CA LEU A 518 7.57 16.89 18.57
C LEU A 518 8.05 15.78 19.50
N PHE A 519 7.49 14.58 19.34
CA PHE A 519 7.82 13.39 20.13
C PHE A 519 8.39 12.32 19.20
N PRO A 520 9.53 11.70 19.53
CA PRO A 520 9.99 10.50 18.86
C PRO A 520 9.13 9.28 19.19
#